data_AF-A0A8X6XLG1-F1
#
_entry.id   AF-A0A8X6XLG1-F1
#
_cell.length_a   1.000
_cell.length_b   1.000
_cell.length_c   1.000
_cell.angle_alpha   90.00
_cell.angle_beta   90.00
_cell.angle_gamma   90.00
#
_symmetry.space_group_name_H-M   'P 1'
#
loop_
_entity.id
_entity.type
_entity.pdbx_description
1 polymer ?
#
loop_
_entity_poly.entity_id
_entity_poly.type
_entity_poly.pdbx_seq_one_letter_code
_entity_poly.pdbx_strand_id
1 'polypeptide(L)' 'MSDASPEPFVIAITDDIPKFDIGPEIPNLTRNDVEALLVSYKPNKIKTTDIELSITVTDDKPIYNSPRRLPFTERDI' A
#
# COMPACT_ATOMS: atom_id res chain seq x y z
N MET A 1 9.89 35.67 13.11
CA MET A 1 9.17 34.74 12.23
C MET A 1 9.87 33.41 12.39
N SER A 2 9.29 32.48 13.16
CA SER A 2 9.89 31.17 13.43
C SER A 2 9.62 30.26 12.24
N ASP A 3 10.69 29.83 11.59
CA ASP A 3 10.67 28.92 10.47
C ASP A 3 10.31 27.52 11.01
N ALA A 4 9.06 27.09 10.81
CA ALA A 4 8.62 25.78 11.24
C ALA A 4 9.12 24.75 10.22
N SER A 5 10.25 24.12 10.52
CA SER A 5 10.71 22.95 9.76
C SER A 5 9.62 21.88 9.79
N PRO A 6 9.20 21.32 8.63
CA PRO A 6 8.21 20.26 8.62
C PRO A 6 8.75 19.05 9.38
N GLU A 7 7.92 18.48 10.27
CA GLU A 7 8.30 17.26 10.97
C GLU A 7 8.47 16.11 9.97
N PRO A 8 9.52 15.29 10.11
CA PRO A 8 9.71 14.13 9.26
C PRO A 8 8.55 13.15 9.47
N PHE A 9 7.87 12.78 8.38
CA PHE A 9 6.90 11.69 8.42
C PHE A 9 7.67 10.37 8.64
N VAL A 10 7.64 9.86 9.86
CA VAL A 10 8.23 8.56 10.19
C VAL A 10 7.10 7.52 10.16
N ILE A 11 7.06 6.70 9.11
CA ILE A 11 6.17 5.54 9.07
C ILE A 11 6.89 4.42 9.81
N ALA A 12 6.54 4.25 11.08
CA ALA A 12 6.91 3.04 11.82
C ALA A 12 6.01 1.90 11.35
N ILE A 13 6.57 0.92 10.62
CA ILE A 13 5.87 -0.31 10.30
C ILE A 13 5.91 -1.16 11.57
N THR A 14 4.87 -1.05 12.40
CA THR A 14 4.67 -1.95 13.54
C THR A 14 3.95 -3.21 13.04
N ASP A 15 4.27 -4.38 13.60
CA ASP A 15 3.60 -5.66 13.30
C ASP A 15 2.14 -5.73 13.81
N ASP A 16 1.56 -4.58 14.17
CA ASP A 16 0.19 -4.49 14.63
C ASP A 16 -0.78 -4.77 13.48
N ILE A 17 -1.89 -5.44 13.80
CA ILE A 17 -3.00 -5.60 12.86
C ILE A 17 -3.36 -4.20 12.35
N PRO A 18 -3.36 -3.95 11.03
CA PRO A 18 -3.62 -2.63 10.49
C PRO A 18 -5.00 -2.17 10.96
N LYS A 19 -5.01 -1.20 11.88
CA LYS A 19 -6.25 -0.61 12.37
C LYS A 19 -6.74 0.36 11.31
N PHE A 20 -7.75 -0.06 10.56
CA PHE A 20 -8.34 0.76 9.51
C PHE A 20 -9.06 1.95 10.14
N ASP A 21 -8.74 3.16 9.67
CA ASP A 21 -9.44 4.38 10.09
C ASP A 21 -10.78 4.48 9.35
N ILE A 22 -11.81 3.90 9.95
CA ILE A 22 -13.19 3.86 9.42
C ILE A 22 -14.00 5.08 9.91
N GLY A 23 -13.39 5.95 10.73
CA GLY A 23 -14.05 7.10 11.34
C GLY A 23 -14.95 6.75 12.55
N PRO A 24 -15.18 7.72 13.46
CA PRO A 24 -15.89 7.48 14.71
C PRO A 24 -17.42 7.43 14.56
N GLU A 25 -17.99 7.95 13.47
CA GLU A 25 -19.44 8.10 13.29
C GLU A 25 -20.13 6.85 12.70
N ILE A 26 -19.40 5.75 12.48
CA ILE A 26 -19.93 4.55 11.85
C ILE A 26 -20.43 3.55 12.90
N PRO A 27 -21.65 2.98 12.74
CA PRO A 27 -22.16 1.93 13.61
C PRO A 27 -21.21 0.73 13.69
N ASN A 28 -21.10 0.12 14.88
CA ASN A 28 -20.21 -1.02 15.12
C ASN A 28 -20.45 -2.20 14.18
N LEU A 29 -21.71 -2.46 13.80
CA LEU A 29 -22.05 -3.52 12.85
C LEU A 29 -21.38 -3.30 11.49
N THR A 30 -21.56 -2.10 10.92
CA THR A 30 -20.96 -1.69 9.65
C THR A 30 -19.44 -1.69 9.71
N ARG A 31 -18.86 -1.27 10.85
CA ARG A 31 -17.41 -1.34 11.06
C ARG A 31 -16.90 -2.78 10.95
N ASN A 32 -17.54 -3.72 11.65
CA ASN A 32 -17.14 -5.13 11.63
C ASN A 32 -17.24 -5.74 10.22
N ASP A 33 -18.29 -5.38 9.46
CA ASP A 33 -18.46 -5.85 8.09
C ASP A 33 -17.33 -5.34 7.16
N VAL A 34 -16.96 -4.06 7.31
CA VAL A 34 -15.86 -3.45 6.54
C VAL A 34 -14.52 -4.08 6.90
N GLU A 35 -14.23 -4.28 8.18
CA GLU A 35 -13.01 -4.97 8.63
C GLU A 35 -12.95 -6.41 8.09
N ALA A 36 -14.06 -7.14 8.11
CA ALA A 36 -14.13 -8.49 7.55
C ALA A 36 -13.88 -8.52 6.03
N LEU A 37 -14.41 -7.55 5.28
CA LEU A 37 -14.15 -7.40 3.84
C LEU A 37 -12.68 -7.10 3.55
N LEU A 38 -12.06 -6.22 4.34
CA LEU A 38 -10.65 -5.86 4.17
C LEU A 38 -9.73 -7.05 4.46
N VAL A 39 -9.99 -7.80 5.53
CA VAL A 39 -9.21 -8.99 5.90
C VAL A 39 -9.39 -10.11 4.87
N SER A 40 -10.59 -10.27 4.32
CA SER A 40 -10.90 -11.34 3.35
C SER A 40 -10.60 -10.96 1.89
N TYR A 41 -10.23 -9.70 1.61
CA TYR A 41 -10.00 -9.22 0.27
C TYR A 41 -8.85 -9.98 -0.40
N LYS A 42 -9.20 -10.77 -1.42
CA LYS A 42 -8.24 -11.42 -2.30
C LYS A 42 -8.37 -10.77 -3.68
N PRO A 43 -7.38 -9.95 -4.09
CA PRO A 43 -7.44 -9.30 -5.39
C PRO A 43 -7.43 -10.37 -6.49
N ASN A 44 -8.57 -10.57 -7.13
CA ASN A 44 -8.63 -11.39 -8.32
C ASN A 44 -8.15 -10.54 -9.51
N LYS A 45 -7.30 -11.10 -10.37
CA LYS A 45 -6.91 -10.46 -11.63
C LYS A 45 -8.10 -10.50 -12.59
N ILE A 46 -9.08 -9.63 -12.37
CA ILE A 46 -10.27 -9.49 -13.19
C ILE A 46 -10.26 -8.08 -13.76
N LYS A 47 -10.40 -7.96 -15.08
CA LYS A 47 -10.64 -6.68 -15.73
C LYS A 47 -12.09 -6.28 -15.49
N THR A 48 -12.36 -5.54 -14.43
CA THR A 48 -13.68 -4.93 -14.17
C THR A 48 -13.87 -3.62 -14.92
N THR A 49 -12.75 -2.94 -15.19
CA THR A 49 -12.69 -1.67 -15.91
C THR A 49 -11.60 -1.76 -16.96
N ASP A 50 -11.82 -1.19 -18.14
CA ASP A 50 -10.81 -1.13 -19.19
C ASP A 50 -9.81 -0.02 -18.88
N ILE A 51 -8.80 -0.38 -18.09
CA ILE A 51 -7.69 0.50 -17.74
C ILE A 51 -6.52 0.14 -18.66
N GLU A 52 -6.10 1.08 -19.50
CA GLU A 52 -4.93 0.95 -20.35
C GLU A 52 -3.73 1.69 -19.74
N LEU A 53 -2.57 1.03 -19.71
CA LEU A 53 -1.31 1.62 -19.29
C LEU A 53 -0.40 1.78 -20.51
N SER A 54 -0.20 3.01 -20.97
CA SER A 54 0.76 3.32 -22.04
C SER A 54 2.16 3.48 -21.45
N ILE A 55 3.08 2.57 -21.79
CA ILE A 55 4.50 2.70 -21.41
C ILE A 55 5.25 3.27 -22.61
N THR A 56 5.82 4.46 -22.45
CA THR A 56 6.72 5.06 -23.45
C THR A 56 8.16 4.90 -22.99
N VAL A 57 8.98 4.29 -23.85
CA VAL A 57 10.40 4.10 -23.58
C VAL A 57 11.15 5.41 -23.80
N THR A 58 12.06 5.75 -22.88
CA THR A 58 12.87 6.97 -22.98
C THR A 58 14.12 6.79 -23.84
N ASP A 59 14.70 5.58 -23.87
CA ASP A 59 15.85 5.22 -24.71
C ASP A 59 15.89 3.72 -25.02
N ASP A 60 16.60 3.33 -26.08
CA ASP A 60 16.74 1.93 -26.48
C ASP A 60 17.80 1.16 -25.64
N LYS A 61 18.18 1.70 -24.47
CA LYS A 61 19.25 1.10 -23.67
C LYS A 61 18.70 -0.02 -22.79
N PRO A 62 19.26 -1.25 -22.87
CA PRO A 62 18.85 -2.32 -21.98
C PRO A 62 19.28 -2.03 -20.54
N ILE A 63 18.37 -2.26 -19.59
CA ILE A 63 18.64 -2.15 -18.16
C ILE A 63 19.06 -3.53 -17.64
N TYR A 64 20.32 -3.65 -17.24
CA TYR A 64 20.82 -4.85 -16.54
C TYR A 64 21.01 -4.52 -15.06
N ASN A 65 20.24 -5.17 -14.19
CA ASN A 65 20.40 -5.05 -12.74
C ASN A 65 20.34 -6.43 -12.09
N SER A 66 21.31 -6.73 -11.22
CA SER A 66 21.23 -7.91 -10.37
C SER A 66 20.10 -7.75 -9.35
N PRO A 67 19.35 -8.80 -9.01
CA PRO A 67 18.32 -8.72 -7.97
C PRO A 67 18.90 -8.18 -6.66
N ARG A 68 18.24 -7.19 -6.07
CA ARG A 68 18.58 -6.72 -4.73
C ARG A 68 18.24 -7.83 -3.72
N ARG A 69 19.11 -8.06 -2.74
CA ARG A 69 18.77 -8.94 -1.62
C ARG A 69 17.70 -8.26 -0.77
N LEU A 70 16.54 -8.90 -0.65
CA LEU A 70 15.49 -8.44 0.25
C LEU A 70 15.94 -8.61 1.71
N PRO A 71 15.64 -7.65 2.62
CA PRO A 71 15.71 -7.83 4.06
C PRO A 71 14.89 -9.03 4.52
N PHE A 72 15.19 -9.59 5.70
CA PHE A 72 14.49 -10.78 6.20
C PHE A 72 12.97 -10.57 6.27
N THR A 73 12.52 -9.42 6.78
CA THR A 73 11.09 -9.05 6.90
C THR A 73 10.33 -9.11 5.57
N GLU A 74 10.96 -8.74 4.45
CA GLU A 74 10.32 -8.74 3.12
C GLU A 74 10.31 -10.10 2.44
N ARG A 75 11.09 -11.07 2.93
CA ARG A 75 11.15 -12.43 2.34
C ARG A 75 10.01 -13.32 2.82
N ASP A 76 9.41 -13.00 3.95
CA ASP A 76 8.40 -13.82 4.61
C ASP A 76 6.96 -13.42 4.20
N ILE A 77 6.81 -12.47 3.27
CA ILE A 77 5.54 -11.94 2.75
C ILE A 77 5.13 -12.66 1.46
#